data_AF-A0A535XMC1-F1
#
_entry.id   AF-A0A535XMC1-F1
#
_cell.length_a   1.000
_cell.length_b   1.000
_cell.length_c   1.000
_cell.angle_alpha   90.00
_cell.angle_beta   90.00
_cell.angle_gamma   90.00
#
_symmetry.space_group_name_H-M   'P 1'
#
loop_
_entity.id
_entity.type
_entity.pdbx_description
1 polymer ?
#
loop_
_entity_poly.entity_id
_entity_poly.type
_entity_poly.pdbx_seq_one_letter_code
_entity_poly.pdbx_strand_id
1 'polypeptide(L)'
;MQSDPEAAPGALAPRSAAQLAESGVPLTGGAGLFDHSHRDAVAPSAGHIAGVLGLLLTAGIAIALVTMNPSIASGKAGGTPNQLGAPAAAGGGPALEPGSPAAEGAQLIATKPCVGCHTIPGVPGATGQVGPNLAGVASRTKIAGGAVNNSGPDDLKKWIMNPAAEKPGTSMPNVGLTDDEATKIVAFLETLK
;
A
#
# COMPACT_ATOMS: atom_id res chain seq x y z
N MET A 1 -53.19 22.49 34.69
CA MET A 1 -53.60 21.15 34.27
C MET A 1 -52.32 20.33 34.07
N GLN A 2 -51.84 19.72 35.16
CA GLN A 2 -51.12 18.43 35.14
C GLN A 2 -51.90 17.44 34.25
N SER A 3 -51.34 16.45 33.55
CA SER A 3 -50.30 15.46 33.92
C SER A 3 -49.84 14.81 32.60
N ASP A 4 -48.54 14.69 32.34
CA ASP A 4 -47.69 13.49 32.44
C ASP A 4 -47.70 12.52 31.22
N PRO A 5 -46.53 11.97 30.84
CA PRO A 5 -46.33 11.01 29.75
C PRO A 5 -46.38 9.54 30.20
N GLU A 6 -46.88 8.65 29.34
CA GLU A 6 -47.01 7.21 29.61
C GLU A 6 -46.76 6.43 28.30
N ALA A 7 -46.15 5.25 28.24
CA ALA A 7 -45.10 4.56 28.99
C ALA A 7 -44.63 3.42 28.05
N ALA A 8 -43.36 3.01 28.17
CA ALA A 8 -42.87 1.80 27.51
C ALA A 8 -43.18 0.54 28.34
N PRO A 9 -43.48 -0.58 27.69
CA PRO A 9 -43.10 -1.91 28.18
C PRO A 9 -42.16 -2.59 27.15
N GLY A 10 -40.99 -3.16 27.48
CA GLY A 10 -40.65 -3.89 28.69
C GLY A 10 -41.13 -5.33 28.57
N ALA A 11 -40.31 -6.23 28.01
CA ALA A 11 -40.08 -7.61 28.47
C ALA A 11 -39.61 -8.54 27.32
N LEU A 12 -38.39 -9.05 27.48
CA LEU A 12 -37.86 -10.19 26.74
C LEU A 12 -38.71 -11.44 27.04
N ALA A 13 -39.17 -12.14 26.00
CA ALA A 13 -39.85 -13.42 26.16
C ALA A 13 -38.87 -14.52 26.65
N PRO A 14 -39.36 -15.46 27.49
CA PRO A 14 -38.54 -16.52 28.07
C PRO A 14 -38.17 -17.62 27.08
N ARG A 15 -37.02 -18.22 27.36
CA ARG A 15 -36.37 -19.32 26.64
C ARG A 15 -37.13 -20.61 26.94
N SER A 16 -37.62 -21.32 25.92
CA SER A 16 -38.19 -22.66 26.10
C SER A 16 -37.08 -23.68 26.29
N ALA A 17 -37.22 -24.50 27.34
CA ALA A 17 -36.40 -25.69 27.58
C ALA A 17 -37.18 -26.95 27.22
N ALA A 18 -36.52 -27.80 26.42
CA ALA A 18 -36.58 -29.26 26.32
C ALA A 18 -37.85 -29.96 25.80
N GLN A 19 -37.66 -30.75 24.74
CA GLN A 19 -38.13 -32.14 24.71
C GLN A 19 -37.11 -33.05 24.00
N LEU A 20 -36.46 -33.88 24.82
CA LEU A 20 -36.01 -35.26 24.64
C LEU A 20 -35.97 -35.84 23.21
N ALA A 21 -34.77 -36.26 22.79
CA ALA A 21 -34.59 -37.47 21.99
C ALA A 21 -33.28 -38.15 22.43
N GLU A 22 -33.45 -39.30 23.07
CA GLU A 22 -32.39 -40.20 23.52
C GLU A 22 -31.73 -40.85 22.30
N SER A 23 -30.42 -40.72 22.18
CA SER A 23 -29.61 -41.63 21.37
C SER A 23 -28.42 -42.10 22.21
N GLY A 24 -28.59 -43.27 22.81
CA GLY A 24 -27.52 -43.99 23.48
C GLY A 24 -26.46 -44.41 22.46
N VAL A 25 -25.29 -43.77 22.53
CA VAL A 25 -24.06 -44.26 21.90
C VAL A 25 -22.92 -44.10 22.92
N PRO A 26 -22.20 -45.18 23.25
CA PRO A 26 -21.19 -45.16 24.31
C PRO A 26 -19.99 -44.29 23.91
N LEU A 27 -19.61 -43.41 24.83
CA LEU A 27 -18.40 -42.59 24.78
C LEU A 27 -17.17 -43.48 25.03
N THR A 28 -16.60 -44.03 23.96
CA THR A 28 -15.24 -44.58 24.01
C THR A 28 -14.24 -43.43 23.90
N GLY A 29 -13.50 -43.22 24.98
CA GLY A 29 -12.48 -42.20 25.10
C GLY A 29 -11.39 -42.30 24.05
N GLY A 30 -10.90 -41.13 23.65
CA GLY A 30 -9.73 -40.96 22.82
C GLY A 30 -9.21 -39.55 23.01
N ALA A 31 -8.51 -39.33 24.12
CA ALA A 31 -7.65 -38.17 24.27
C ALA A 31 -6.65 -38.21 23.11
N GLY A 32 -6.80 -37.29 22.16
CA GLY A 32 -5.81 -37.03 21.12
C GLY A 32 -4.58 -36.41 21.75
N LEU A 33 -3.80 -37.24 22.44
CA LEU A 33 -2.42 -36.97 22.80
C LEU A 33 -1.66 -36.93 21.47
N PHE A 34 -1.21 -35.75 21.09
CA PHE A 34 -0.32 -35.55 19.96
C PHE A 34 0.98 -36.33 20.21
N ASP A 35 1.03 -37.58 19.77
CA ASP A 35 2.24 -38.38 19.67
C ASP A 35 3.23 -37.66 18.74
N HIS A 36 4.32 -37.14 19.32
CA HIS A 36 5.41 -36.46 18.60
C HIS A 36 6.56 -37.43 18.26
N SER A 37 6.30 -38.74 18.28
CA SER A 37 7.36 -39.75 18.38
C SER A 37 7.86 -40.31 17.05
N HIS A 38 7.35 -39.80 15.92
CA HIS A 38 7.89 -40.13 14.59
C HIS A 38 8.31 -38.86 13.84
N ARG A 39 9.38 -38.21 14.32
CA ARG A 39 10.27 -37.48 13.42
C ARG A 39 11.40 -38.42 13.05
N ASP A 40 11.36 -38.93 11.83
CA ASP A 40 12.47 -39.64 11.23
C ASP A 40 13.74 -38.78 11.36
N ALA A 41 14.76 -39.35 11.99
CA ALA A 41 16.06 -38.72 12.11
C ALA A 41 16.65 -38.51 10.71
N VAL A 42 16.65 -37.27 10.25
CA VAL A 42 17.43 -36.86 9.07
C VAL A 42 18.89 -37.19 9.36
N ALA A 43 19.45 -38.15 8.61
CA ALA A 43 20.84 -38.55 8.73
C ALA A 43 21.78 -37.34 8.52
N PRO A 44 22.77 -37.11 9.39
CA PRO A 44 23.60 -35.89 9.38
C PRO A 44 24.50 -35.73 8.15
N SER A 45 24.59 -36.73 7.26
CA SER A 45 25.45 -36.71 6.07
C SER A 45 24.77 -36.24 4.78
N ALA A 46 23.42 -36.16 4.71
CA ALA A 46 22.71 -35.78 3.49
C ALA A 46 22.59 -34.27 3.28
N GLY A 47 22.63 -33.46 4.35
CA GLY A 47 22.52 -31.99 4.27
C GLY A 47 23.81 -31.29 3.80
N HIS A 48 24.97 -31.91 4.02
CA HIS A 48 26.26 -31.29 3.70
C HIS A 48 26.59 -31.35 2.20
N ILE A 49 26.19 -32.42 1.50
CA ILE A 49 26.51 -32.58 0.08
C ILE A 49 25.63 -31.66 -0.78
N ALA A 50 24.34 -31.53 -0.45
CA ALA A 50 23.43 -30.60 -1.13
C ALA A 50 23.79 -29.12 -0.87
N GLY A 51 24.21 -28.78 0.36
CA GLY A 51 24.64 -27.43 0.72
C GLY A 51 25.91 -26.98 0.02
N VAL A 52 26.92 -27.87 -0.08
CA VAL A 52 28.19 -27.56 -0.77
C VAL A 52 27.98 -27.43 -2.28
N LEU A 53 27.14 -28.28 -2.90
CA LEU A 53 26.85 -28.19 -4.33
C LEU A 53 26.06 -26.91 -4.67
N GLY A 54 25.12 -26.50 -3.83
CA GLY A 54 24.39 -25.23 -3.98
C GLY A 54 25.27 -23.99 -3.80
N LEU A 55 26.24 -24.03 -2.86
CA LEU A 55 27.21 -22.95 -2.67
C LEU A 55 28.18 -22.84 -3.86
N LEU A 56 28.61 -23.98 -4.42
CA LEU A 56 29.48 -24.00 -5.60
C LEU A 56 28.76 -23.52 -6.87
N LEU A 57 27.47 -23.85 -7.05
CA LEU A 57 26.66 -23.35 -8.15
C LEU A 57 26.43 -21.84 -8.08
N THR A 58 26.12 -21.30 -6.90
CA THR A 58 25.95 -19.85 -6.70
C THR A 58 27.26 -19.08 -6.87
N ALA A 59 28.37 -19.60 -6.34
CA ALA A 59 29.70 -19.01 -6.54
C ALA A 59 30.12 -19.04 -8.03
N GLY A 60 29.86 -20.14 -8.74
CA GLY A 60 30.18 -20.27 -10.16
C GLY A 60 29.41 -19.28 -11.05
N ILE A 61 28.12 -19.08 -10.78
CA ILE A 61 27.29 -18.11 -11.52
C ILE A 61 27.75 -16.68 -11.25
N ALA A 62 28.07 -16.33 -10.00
CA ALA A 62 28.58 -15.01 -9.65
C ALA A 62 29.92 -14.69 -10.35
N ILE A 63 30.83 -15.66 -10.43
CA ILE A 63 32.13 -15.51 -11.11
C ILE A 63 31.94 -15.36 -12.64
N ALA A 64 31.01 -16.12 -13.25
CA ALA A 64 30.72 -16.01 -14.67
C ALA A 64 30.12 -14.64 -15.04
N LEU A 65 29.20 -14.10 -14.22
CA LEU A 65 28.62 -12.77 -14.43
C LEU A 65 29.66 -11.64 -14.34
N VAL A 66 30.65 -11.79 -13.45
CA VAL A 66 31.76 -10.82 -13.33
C VAL A 66 32.72 -10.87 -14.52
N THR A 67 33.00 -12.06 -15.05
CA THR A 67 33.94 -12.20 -16.19
C THR A 67 33.31 -11.87 -17.54
N MET A 68 31.99 -12.02 -17.69
CA MET A 68 31.26 -11.67 -18.92
C MET A 68 30.90 -10.18 -19.03
N ASN A 69 31.05 -9.39 -17.96
CA ASN A 69 30.82 -7.95 -17.98
C ASN A 69 32.09 -7.17 -17.59
N PRO A 70 32.95 -6.79 -18.56
CA PRO A 70 34.23 -6.12 -18.29
C PRO A 70 34.06 -4.76 -17.60
N SER A 71 32.85 -4.21 -17.57
CA SER A 71 32.49 -2.96 -16.86
C SER A 71 32.58 -3.08 -15.33
N ILE A 72 32.48 -4.30 -14.78
CA ILE A 72 32.57 -4.54 -13.33
C ILE A 72 34.03 -4.64 -12.87
N ALA A 73 34.91 -5.22 -13.71
CA ALA A 73 36.32 -5.44 -13.36
C ALA A 73 37.16 -4.16 -13.34
N SER A 74 36.74 -3.10 -14.05
CA SER A 74 37.53 -1.87 -14.18
C SER A 74 37.16 -0.77 -13.17
N GLY A 75 36.16 -1.00 -12.30
CA GLY A 75 35.72 -0.01 -11.29
C GLY A 75 35.27 1.34 -11.87
N LYS A 76 35.07 1.40 -13.19
CA LYS A 76 34.78 2.62 -13.94
C LYS A 76 33.40 2.44 -14.53
N ALA A 77 32.38 2.83 -13.77
CA ALA A 77 31.04 2.99 -14.33
C ALA A 77 31.17 4.00 -15.49
N GLY A 78 31.09 3.51 -16.73
CA GLY A 78 31.25 4.29 -17.96
C GLY A 78 30.10 5.26 -18.23
N GLY A 79 29.39 5.71 -17.20
CA GLY A 79 28.44 6.79 -17.30
C GLY A 79 29.19 8.12 -17.28
N THR A 80 28.81 9.04 -18.18
CA THR A 80 29.18 10.45 -17.98
C THR A 80 28.56 10.94 -16.66
N PRO A 81 29.12 11.98 -16.00
CA PRO A 81 28.54 12.54 -14.76
C PRO A 81 27.07 12.97 -14.85
N ASN A 82 26.49 12.95 -16.06
CA ASN A 82 25.12 13.32 -16.37
C ASN A 82 24.15 12.14 -16.53
N GLN A 83 24.60 10.89 -16.31
CA GLN A 83 23.75 9.68 -16.42
C GLN A 83 23.13 9.23 -15.10
N LEU A 84 23.59 9.78 -13.98
CA LEU A 84 22.72 9.95 -12.83
C LEU A 84 21.96 11.23 -13.17
N GLY A 85 20.68 11.11 -13.56
CA GLY A 85 19.81 12.29 -13.53
C GLY A 85 20.07 12.99 -12.19
N ALA A 86 20.27 14.32 -12.24
CA ALA A 86 20.64 15.14 -11.08
C ALA A 86 19.97 14.56 -9.83
N PRO A 87 20.70 14.35 -8.71
CA PRO A 87 20.07 13.82 -7.51
C PRO A 87 18.83 14.65 -7.29
N ALA A 88 17.65 14.04 -7.50
CA ALA A 88 16.40 14.66 -7.12
C ALA A 88 16.66 14.99 -5.67
N ALA A 89 16.76 16.30 -5.39
CA ALA A 89 17.19 16.75 -4.10
C ALA A 89 16.45 15.91 -3.07
N ALA A 90 17.17 15.38 -2.09
CA ALA A 90 16.54 15.07 -0.80
C ALA A 90 16.08 16.42 -0.24
N GLY A 91 15.07 16.99 -0.89
CA GLY A 91 14.59 18.34 -0.76
C GLY A 91 13.18 18.16 -0.25
N GLY A 92 12.96 18.64 0.96
CA GLY A 92 11.62 18.77 1.51
C GLY A 92 10.71 19.34 0.43
N GLY A 93 9.49 18.83 0.37
CA GLY A 93 8.50 19.37 -0.55
C GLY A 93 8.29 20.87 -0.33
N PRO A 94 7.39 21.48 -1.11
CA PRO A 94 7.17 22.92 -1.09
C PRO A 94 7.02 23.43 0.35
N ALA A 95 7.64 24.57 0.66
CA ALA A 95 7.43 25.22 1.95
C ALA A 95 5.98 25.71 2.01
N LEU A 96 5.17 25.09 2.87
CA LEU A 96 3.75 25.40 3.01
C LEU A 96 3.52 26.27 4.24
N GLU A 97 2.74 27.33 4.08
CA GLU A 97 2.28 28.14 5.21
C GLU A 97 1.39 27.28 6.13
N PRO A 98 1.66 27.21 7.45
CA PRO A 98 0.83 26.48 8.40
C PRO A 98 -0.64 26.94 8.35
N GLY A 99 -1.58 25.99 8.31
CA GLY A 99 -3.01 26.28 8.21
C GLY A 99 -3.47 26.75 6.81
N SER A 100 -2.58 26.79 5.82
CA SER A 100 -3.01 26.99 4.43
C SER A 100 -3.76 25.77 3.90
N PRO A 101 -4.64 25.94 2.89
CA PRO A 101 -5.29 24.80 2.23
C PRO A 101 -4.31 23.76 1.70
N ALA A 102 -3.14 24.17 1.22
CA ALA A 102 -2.09 23.26 0.77
C ALA A 102 -1.46 22.48 1.94
N ALA A 103 -1.21 23.13 3.08
CA ALA A 103 -0.70 22.44 4.28
C ALA A 103 -1.71 21.43 4.83
N GLU A 104 -2.99 21.76 4.85
CA GLU A 104 -4.07 20.84 5.20
C GLU A 104 -4.19 19.70 4.16
N GLY A 105 -4.05 20.02 2.87
CA GLY A 105 -4.02 19.05 1.78
C GLY A 105 -2.92 18.01 1.94
N ALA A 106 -1.70 18.43 2.28
CA ALA A 106 -0.59 17.52 2.55
C ALA A 106 -0.90 16.55 3.71
N GLN A 107 -1.52 17.04 4.78
CA GLN A 107 -1.94 16.20 5.91
C GLN A 107 -3.04 15.22 5.51
N LEU A 108 -4.03 15.67 4.75
CA LEU A 108 -5.08 14.79 4.22
C LEU A 108 -4.48 13.69 3.37
N ILE A 109 -3.57 14.00 2.43
CA ILE A 109 -2.89 13.00 1.61
C ILE A 109 -2.20 11.95 2.48
N ALA A 110 -1.50 12.36 3.54
CA ALA A 110 -0.80 11.45 4.45
C ALA A 110 -1.73 10.44 5.17
N THR A 111 -3.00 10.80 5.36
CA THR A 111 -4.00 9.95 6.03
C THR A 111 -4.84 9.10 5.07
N LYS A 112 -4.73 9.33 3.76
CA LYS A 112 -5.54 8.68 2.72
C LYS A 112 -4.72 7.63 1.96
N PRO A 113 -5.36 6.74 1.18
CA PRO A 113 -4.66 5.69 0.41
C PRO A 113 -3.62 6.20 -0.61
N CYS A 114 -3.57 7.50 -0.89
CA CYS A 114 -2.64 8.15 -1.80
C CYS A 114 -1.18 7.72 -1.56
N VAL A 115 -0.74 7.68 -0.29
CA VAL A 115 0.65 7.39 0.08
C VAL A 115 1.09 5.96 -0.24
N GLY A 116 0.15 5.01 -0.26
CA GLY A 116 0.44 3.61 -0.56
C GLY A 116 0.71 3.37 -2.05
N CYS A 117 0.12 4.20 -2.92
CA CYS A 117 0.26 4.04 -4.36
C CYS A 117 1.27 5.01 -4.98
N HIS A 118 1.41 6.23 -4.45
CA HIS A 118 2.18 7.28 -5.09
C HIS A 118 3.39 7.72 -4.27
N THR A 119 4.44 8.11 -4.99
CA THR A 119 5.52 8.93 -4.45
C THR A 119 5.09 10.38 -4.52
N ILE A 120 5.09 11.06 -3.37
CA ILE A 120 4.60 12.44 -3.27
C ILE A 120 5.61 13.28 -2.49
N PRO A 121 6.40 14.14 -3.16
CA PRO A 121 7.36 14.99 -2.50
C PRO A 121 6.70 15.88 -1.43
N GLY A 122 7.28 15.94 -0.23
CA GLY A 122 6.75 16.74 0.88
C GLY A 122 5.68 16.05 1.74
N VAL A 123 5.22 14.86 1.37
CA VAL A 123 4.27 14.10 2.19
C VAL A 123 4.97 12.92 2.86
N PRO A 124 5.06 12.88 4.21
CA PRO A 124 5.67 11.77 4.92
C PRO A 124 5.03 10.42 4.58
N GLY A 125 5.84 9.39 4.36
CA GLY A 125 5.37 8.04 4.06
C GLY A 125 4.87 7.83 2.61
N ALA A 126 4.73 8.88 1.81
CA ALA A 126 4.29 8.80 0.43
C ALA A 126 5.42 8.33 -0.51
N THR A 127 5.64 7.02 -0.51
CA THR A 127 6.74 6.36 -1.25
C THR A 127 6.25 5.26 -2.20
N GLY A 128 4.92 5.15 -2.38
CA GLY A 128 4.30 4.17 -3.26
C GLY A 128 4.76 4.29 -4.71
N GLN A 129 4.78 3.15 -5.42
CA GLN A 129 5.21 3.05 -6.82
C GLN A 129 4.18 2.37 -7.73
N VAL A 130 2.98 2.08 -7.21
CA VAL A 130 1.88 1.50 -8.00
C VAL A 130 1.32 2.53 -8.97
N GLY A 131 1.13 3.75 -8.49
CA GLY A 131 0.84 4.92 -9.29
C GLY A 131 2.11 5.68 -9.67
N PRO A 132 2.04 6.60 -10.65
CA PRO A 132 3.18 7.42 -11.04
C PRO A 132 3.63 8.33 -9.89
N ASN A 133 4.92 8.67 -9.87
CA ASN A 133 5.44 9.75 -9.03
C ASN A 133 4.68 11.06 -9.32
N LEU A 134 4.32 11.82 -8.29
CA LEU A 134 3.58 13.08 -8.41
C LEU A 134 4.47 14.34 -8.37
N ALA A 135 5.80 14.17 -8.32
CA ALA A 135 6.73 15.28 -8.56
C ALA A 135 6.42 15.98 -9.89
N GLY A 136 6.30 17.30 -9.86
CA GLY A 136 5.97 18.11 -11.02
C GLY A 136 4.60 17.85 -11.64
N VAL A 137 3.64 17.27 -10.90
CA VAL A 137 2.30 16.98 -11.44
C VAL A 137 1.59 18.24 -11.93
N ALA A 138 1.75 19.37 -11.26
CA ALA A 138 1.16 20.66 -11.68
C ALA A 138 1.75 21.19 -12.99
N SER A 139 2.96 20.75 -13.36
CA SER A 139 3.63 21.16 -14.60
C SER A 139 3.26 20.29 -15.81
N ARG A 140 2.48 19.21 -15.61
CA ARG A 140 2.06 18.32 -16.70
C ARG A 140 0.87 18.93 -17.43
N THR A 141 0.81 18.76 -18.75
CA THR A 141 -0.36 19.17 -19.55
C THR A 141 -1.47 18.13 -19.58
N LYS A 142 -1.16 16.87 -19.25
CA LYS A 142 -2.10 15.75 -19.14
C LYS A 142 -1.74 14.85 -17.97
N ILE A 143 -2.76 14.27 -17.35
CA ILE A 143 -2.64 13.31 -16.23
C ILE A 143 -3.43 12.03 -16.54
N ALA A 144 -3.52 11.11 -15.57
CA ALA A 144 -4.21 9.82 -15.71
C ALA A 144 -3.73 8.97 -16.91
N GLY A 145 -2.46 9.10 -17.32
CA GLY A 145 -1.94 8.44 -18.53
C GLY A 145 -2.49 9.02 -19.83
N GLY A 146 -2.84 10.31 -19.85
CA GLY A 146 -3.27 11.03 -21.04
C GLY A 146 -4.78 11.26 -21.14
N ALA A 147 -5.58 10.63 -20.28
CA ALA A 147 -7.05 10.68 -20.34
C ALA A 147 -7.62 12.03 -19.91
N VAL A 148 -6.96 12.72 -18.98
CA VAL A 148 -7.44 13.97 -18.39
C VAL A 148 -6.48 15.10 -18.74
N ASN A 149 -7.02 16.21 -19.25
CA ASN A 149 -6.25 17.45 -19.40
C ASN A 149 -5.86 17.96 -18.02
N ASN A 150 -4.76 18.69 -17.92
CA ASN A 150 -4.36 19.31 -16.65
C ASN A 150 -4.18 20.80 -16.90
N SER A 151 -5.29 21.47 -17.21
CA SER A 151 -5.32 22.89 -17.56
C SER A 151 -5.64 23.79 -16.35
N GLY A 152 -5.85 23.19 -15.17
CA GLY A 152 -6.08 23.89 -13.92
C GLY A 152 -6.55 22.95 -12.80
N PRO A 153 -6.80 23.51 -11.60
CA PRO A 153 -7.14 22.73 -10.40
C PRO A 153 -8.44 21.92 -10.55
N ASP A 154 -9.40 22.38 -11.34
CA ASP A 154 -10.66 21.68 -11.55
C ASP A 154 -10.48 20.33 -12.23
N ASP A 155 -9.50 20.19 -13.12
CA ASP A 155 -9.25 18.92 -13.81
C ASP A 155 -8.62 17.89 -12.86
N LEU A 156 -7.68 18.33 -12.01
CA LEU A 156 -7.15 17.50 -10.93
C LEU A 156 -8.27 17.09 -9.96
N LYS A 157 -9.16 18.03 -9.60
CA LYS A 157 -10.27 17.79 -8.69
C LYS A 157 -11.23 16.73 -9.25
N LYS A 158 -11.64 16.87 -10.51
CA LYS A 158 -12.50 15.89 -11.20
C LYS A 158 -11.85 14.50 -11.19
N TRP A 159 -10.56 14.42 -11.53
CA TRP A 159 -9.81 13.17 -11.52
C TRP A 159 -9.82 12.49 -10.15
N ILE A 160 -9.47 13.18 -9.07
CA ILE A 160 -9.36 12.55 -7.75
C ILE A 160 -10.72 12.25 -7.11
N MET A 161 -11.77 12.98 -7.50
CA MET A 161 -13.13 12.78 -7.01
C MET A 161 -13.81 11.55 -7.63
N ASN A 162 -13.56 11.29 -8.92
CA ASN A 162 -14.13 10.12 -9.60
C ASN A 162 -13.22 9.57 -10.72
N PRO A 163 -12.14 8.85 -10.37
CA PRO A 163 -11.17 8.37 -11.35
C PRO A 163 -11.77 7.48 -12.44
N ALA A 164 -12.75 6.64 -12.10
CA ALA A 164 -13.38 5.71 -13.04
C ALA A 164 -14.27 6.41 -14.08
N ALA A 165 -14.86 7.57 -13.74
CA ALA A 165 -15.62 8.38 -14.71
C ALA A 165 -14.70 9.07 -15.71
N GLU A 166 -13.56 9.56 -15.25
CA GLU A 166 -12.57 10.23 -16.09
C GLU A 166 -11.73 9.26 -16.93
N LYS A 167 -11.42 8.07 -16.38
CA LYS A 167 -10.72 6.99 -17.08
C LYS A 167 -11.31 5.63 -16.74
N PRO A 168 -12.27 5.13 -17.53
CA PRO A 168 -12.80 3.78 -17.37
C PRO A 168 -11.68 2.72 -17.35
N GLY A 169 -11.73 1.82 -16.37
CA GLY A 169 -10.72 0.77 -16.19
C GLY A 169 -9.43 1.22 -15.47
N THR A 170 -9.37 2.43 -14.92
CA THR A 170 -8.25 2.85 -14.07
C THR A 170 -8.13 2.03 -12.78
N SER A 171 -6.90 1.75 -12.35
CA SER A 171 -6.61 1.12 -11.06
C SER A 171 -6.64 2.09 -9.89
N MET A 172 -6.71 3.41 -10.14
CA MET A 172 -6.87 4.40 -9.08
C MET A 172 -8.31 4.34 -8.54
N PRO A 173 -8.53 3.93 -7.27
CA PRO A 173 -9.87 3.79 -6.73
C PRO A 173 -10.47 5.17 -6.42
N ASN A 174 -11.80 5.23 -6.32
CA ASN A 174 -12.43 6.35 -5.64
C ASN A 174 -12.10 6.27 -4.14
N VAL A 175 -11.45 7.30 -3.61
CA VAL A 175 -10.97 7.36 -2.23
C VAL A 175 -11.95 8.05 -1.26
N GLY A 176 -13.17 8.36 -1.72
CA GLY A 176 -14.26 8.88 -0.89
C GLY A 176 -13.99 10.27 -0.33
N LEU A 177 -13.46 11.18 -1.15
CA LEU A 177 -13.20 12.56 -0.75
C LEU A 177 -14.50 13.38 -0.71
N THR A 178 -14.59 14.26 0.29
CA THR A 178 -15.50 15.39 0.25
C THR A 178 -14.97 16.48 -0.69
N ASP A 179 -15.83 17.41 -1.09
CA ASP A 179 -15.45 18.52 -1.96
C ASP A 179 -14.36 19.43 -1.35
N ASP A 180 -14.46 19.68 -0.04
CA ASP A 180 -13.48 20.46 0.73
C ASP A 180 -12.11 19.75 0.79
N GLU A 181 -12.10 18.46 1.12
CA GLU A 181 -10.87 17.66 1.13
C GLU A 181 -10.20 17.65 -0.24
N ALA A 182 -10.98 17.44 -1.31
CA ALA A 182 -10.45 17.45 -2.68
C ALA A 182 -9.87 18.82 -3.05
N THR A 183 -10.51 19.91 -2.65
CA THR A 183 -10.01 21.27 -2.87
C THR A 183 -8.66 21.51 -2.19
N LYS A 184 -8.52 21.07 -0.92
CA LYS A 184 -7.25 21.19 -0.17
C LYS A 184 -6.16 20.30 -0.74
N ILE A 185 -6.48 19.07 -1.11
CA ILE A 185 -5.55 18.15 -1.78
C ILE A 185 -5.05 18.75 -3.10
N VAL A 186 -5.95 19.30 -3.92
CA VAL A 186 -5.57 19.96 -5.18
C VAL A 186 -4.71 21.19 -4.91
N ALA A 187 -5.03 22.01 -3.90
CA ALA A 187 -4.20 23.14 -3.52
C ALA A 187 -2.76 22.72 -3.20
N PHE A 188 -2.57 21.56 -2.56
CA PHE A 188 -1.24 20.97 -2.38
C PHE A 188 -0.63 20.49 -3.72
N LEU A 189 -1.36 19.73 -4.53
CA LEU A 189 -0.83 19.20 -5.80
C LEU A 189 -0.37 20.32 -6.75
N GLU A 190 -1.05 21.47 -6.75
CA GLU A 190 -0.69 22.67 -7.51
C GLU A 190 0.68 23.28 -7.10
N THR A 191 1.16 22.96 -5.91
CA THR A 191 2.51 23.37 -5.45
C THR A 191 3.63 22.49 -6.00
N LEU A 192 3.31 21.31 -6.54
CA LEU A 192 4.28 20.35 -7.08
C LEU A 192 4.58 20.65 -8.56
N LYS A 193 5.47 21.62 -8.79
CA LYS A 193 5.93 22.03 -10.13
C LYS A 193 7.23 21.37 -10.58
#